data_AF-A0A8I2FVN0-F1
#
_entry.id   AF-A0A8I2FVN0-F1
#
_cell.length_a   1.000
_cell.length_b   1.000
_cell.length_c   1.000
_cell.angle_alpha   90.00
_cell.angle_beta   90.00
_cell.angle_gamma   90.00
#
_symmetry.space_group_name_H-M   'P 1'
#
loop_
_entity.id
_entity.type
_entity.pdbx_description
1 polymer ?
#
loop_
_entity_poly.entity_id
_entity_poly.type
_entity_poly.pdbx_seq_one_letter_code
_entity_poly.pdbx_strand_id
1 'polypeptide(L)'
;MQPAKMPLTSIDKEFLKDMQKVINENLSDPEFNVDELCRKLYMGRTSLYRKIHALSGETPKEFIRSYRLKRAAELLKKKSGTVLEVSFEVGFSNSSYFAKCFKEKFHQLPSEYQTSESEY
;
A
#
# COMPACT_ATOMS: atom_id res chain seq x y z
N MET A 1 -1.82 17.46 16.52
CA MET A 1 -0.68 18.13 15.86
C MET A 1 -0.70 17.73 14.39
N GLN A 2 -0.90 18.68 13.47
CA GLN A 2 -0.81 18.41 12.03
C GLN A 2 0.68 18.31 11.65
N PRO A 3 1.12 17.35 10.82
CA PRO A 3 2.51 17.35 10.37
C PRO A 3 2.75 18.56 9.46
N ALA A 4 3.83 19.28 9.74
CA ALA A 4 4.23 20.48 9.02
C ALA A 4 4.48 20.18 7.53
N LYS A 5 3.94 21.04 6.65
CA LYS A 5 4.28 21.13 5.22
C LYS A 5 5.75 21.57 5.03
N MET A 6 6.72 20.78 5.48
CA MET A 6 8.10 20.94 5.03
C MET A 6 8.29 20.21 3.69
N PRO A 7 9.03 20.79 2.75
CA PRO A 7 9.36 20.10 1.51
C PRO A 7 10.17 18.83 1.83
N LEU A 8 9.80 17.71 1.20
CA LEU A 8 10.50 16.43 1.33
C LEU A 8 11.98 16.61 0.98
N THR A 9 12.87 16.26 1.92
CA THR A 9 14.31 16.27 1.70
C THR A 9 14.72 15.14 0.75
N SER A 10 15.93 15.19 0.18
CA SER A 10 16.46 14.08 -0.62
C SER A 10 16.50 12.76 0.17
N ILE A 11 16.86 12.83 1.46
CA ILE A 11 16.91 11.68 2.37
C ILE A 11 15.51 11.09 2.59
N ASP A 12 14.47 11.92 2.68
CA ASP A 12 13.10 11.44 2.80
C ASP A 12 12.63 10.74 1.53
N LYS A 13 13.00 11.28 0.36
CA LYS A 13 12.67 10.67 -0.94
C LYS A 13 13.35 9.31 -1.12
N GLU A 14 14.63 9.21 -0.76
CA GLU A 14 15.38 7.95 -0.77
C GLU A 14 14.75 6.93 0.17
N PHE A 15 14.44 7.33 1.40
CA PHE A 15 13.75 6.45 2.35
C PHE A 15 12.39 5.94 1.83
N LEU A 16 11.56 6.83 1.27
CA LEU A 16 10.27 6.43 0.70
C LEU A 16 10.46 5.46 -0.47
N LYS A 17 11.46 5.69 -1.31
CA LYS A 17 11.79 4.82 -2.43
C LYS A 17 12.22 3.43 -1.96
N ASP A 18 13.11 3.34 -0.97
CA ASP A 18 13.58 2.07 -0.42
C ASP A 18 12.45 1.31 0.27
N MET A 19 11.62 2.00 1.05
CA MET A 19 10.45 1.41 1.68
C MET A 19 9.47 0.86 0.64
N GLN A 20 9.15 1.64 -0.40
CA GLN A 20 8.26 1.19 -1.48
C GLN A 20 8.84 -0.01 -2.22
N LYS A 21 10.16 -0.02 -2.47
CA LYS A 21 10.86 -1.16 -3.08
C LYS A 21 10.70 -2.41 -2.23
N VAL A 22 10.97 -2.32 -0.94
CA VAL A 22 10.80 -3.44 0.01
C VAL A 22 9.36 -3.96 0.01
N ILE A 23 8.36 -3.07 0.06
CA ILE A 23 6.95 -3.50 0.03
C ILE A 23 6.62 -4.17 -1.30
N ASN A 24 7.08 -3.62 -2.42
CA ASN A 24 6.82 -4.17 -3.76
C ASN A 24 7.44 -5.55 -3.95
N GLU A 25 8.67 -5.77 -3.46
CA GLU A 25 9.35 -7.08 -3.51
C GLU A 25 8.66 -8.15 -2.66
N ASN A 26 7.83 -7.75 -1.68
CA ASN A 26 7.10 -8.65 -0.79
C ASN A 26 5.58 -8.46 -0.93
N LEU A 27 5.13 -7.95 -2.08
CA LEU A 27 3.76 -7.51 -2.29
C LEU A 27 2.75 -8.65 -2.12
N SER A 28 3.03 -9.78 -2.79
CA SER A 28 2.18 -10.96 -2.87
C SER A 28 2.23 -11.84 -1.61
N ASP A 29 3.14 -11.57 -0.69
CA ASP A 29 3.30 -12.36 0.54
C ASP A 29 2.25 -11.93 1.59
N PRO A 30 1.23 -12.74 1.90
CA PRO A 30 0.21 -12.37 2.88
C PRO A 30 0.76 -12.20 4.30
N GLU A 31 1.90 -12.82 4.63
CA GLU A 31 2.52 -12.75 5.95
C GLU A 31 3.42 -11.52 6.12
N PHE A 32 3.74 -10.81 5.03
CA PHE A 32 4.53 -9.59 5.08
C PHE A 32 3.82 -8.49 5.89
N ASN A 33 4.49 -8.04 6.95
CA ASN A 33 3.92 -7.18 7.97
C ASN A 33 4.93 -6.10 8.44
N VAL A 34 4.54 -5.31 9.45
CA VAL A 34 5.36 -4.20 9.95
C VAL A 34 6.71 -4.66 10.50
N ASP A 35 6.80 -5.86 11.06
CA ASP A 35 8.03 -6.38 11.65
C ASP A 35 9.03 -6.77 10.57
N GLU A 36 8.55 -7.43 9.51
CA GLU A 36 9.37 -7.73 8.34
C GLU A 36 9.83 -6.45 7.63
N LEU A 37 8.97 -5.42 7.56
CA LEU A 37 9.36 -4.12 7.04
C LEU A 37 10.46 -3.46 7.89
N CYS A 38 10.32 -3.49 9.22
CA CYS A 38 11.35 -2.98 10.15
C CYS A 38 12.69 -3.69 9.95
N ARG A 39 12.66 -5.03 9.87
CA ARG A 39 13.85 -5.85 9.63
C ARG A 39 14.53 -5.50 8.30
N LYS A 40 13.77 -5.45 7.20
CA LYS A 40 14.31 -5.20 5.85
C LYS A 40 14.85 -3.77 5.68
N LEU A 41 14.32 -2.80 6.44
CA LEU A 41 14.81 -1.42 6.45
C LEU A 41 15.88 -1.14 7.52
N TYR A 42 16.23 -2.13 8.35
CA TYR A 42 17.15 -1.96 9.49
C TYR A 42 16.70 -0.83 10.44
N MET A 43 15.39 -0.74 10.70
CA MET A 43 14.79 0.29 11.54
C MET A 43 14.02 -0.32 12.71
N GLY A 44 14.07 0.36 13.86
CA GLY A 44 13.17 0.05 14.97
C GLY A 44 11.74 0.47 14.68
N ARG A 45 10.75 -0.22 15.27
CA ARG A 45 9.31 0.07 15.06
C ARG A 45 8.95 1.53 15.31
N THR A 46 9.44 2.11 16.40
CA THR A 46 9.13 3.50 16.78
C THR A 46 9.68 4.52 15.79
N SER A 47 10.93 4.33 15.32
CA SER A 47 11.54 5.24 14.34
C SER A 47 10.87 5.11 12.98
N LEU A 48 10.55 3.88 12.55
CA LEU A 48 9.79 3.63 11.33
C LEU A 48 8.41 4.30 11.39
N TYR A 49 7.66 4.08 12.47
CA TYR A 49 6.34 4.68 12.68
C TYR A 49 6.40 6.20 12.58
N ARG A 50 7.29 6.83 13.35
CA ARG A 50 7.41 8.29 13.37
C ARG A 50 7.75 8.84 11.98
N LYS A 51 8.66 8.17 11.25
CA LYS A 51 9.08 8.59 9.92
C LYS A 51 7.95 8.44 8.89
N ILE A 52 7.28 7.29 8.82
CA ILE A 52 6.15 7.07 7.92
C ILE A 52 5.02 8.05 8.23
N HIS A 53 4.60 8.15 9.48
CA HIS A 53 3.50 9.04 9.86
C HIS A 53 3.82 10.52 9.57
N ALA A 54 5.07 10.96 9.78
CA ALA A 54 5.46 12.33 9.45
C ALA A 54 5.42 12.60 7.93
N LEU A 55 5.70 11.59 7.10
CA LEU A 55 5.80 11.73 5.65
C LEU A 55 4.49 11.47 4.90
N SER A 56 3.64 10.56 5.39
CA SER A 56 2.41 10.14 4.72
C SER A 56 1.13 10.37 5.53
N GLY A 57 1.23 10.61 6.84
CA GLY A 57 0.08 10.64 7.74
C GLY A 57 -0.54 9.27 8.01
N GLU A 58 0.05 8.19 7.52
CA GLU A 58 -0.41 6.81 7.71
C GLU A 58 0.46 6.09 8.76
N THR A 59 -0.11 5.12 9.46
CA THR A 59 0.69 4.14 10.22
C THR A 59 1.42 3.18 9.27
N PRO A 60 2.50 2.49 9.69
CA PRO A 60 3.19 1.51 8.83
C PRO A 60 2.27 0.42 8.26
N LYS A 61 1.32 -0.07 9.07
CA LYS A 61 0.35 -1.07 8.64
C LYS A 61 -0.60 -0.53 7.57
N GLU A 62 -1.08 0.69 7.77
CA GLU A 62 -1.92 1.38 6.78
C GLU A 62 -1.16 1.64 5.49
N PHE A 63 0.11 2.03 5.57
CA PHE A 63 0.95 2.28 4.40
C PHE A 63 1.14 1.02 3.55
N ILE A 64 1.46 -0.13 4.17
CA ILE A 64 1.56 -1.41 3.45
C ILE A 64 0.25 -1.73 2.74
N ARG A 65 -0.88 -1.64 3.46
CA ARG A 65 -2.21 -1.89 2.88
C ARG A 65 -2.54 -0.91 1.76
N SER A 66 -2.22 0.37 1.95
CA SER A 66 -2.41 1.47 0.99
C SER A 66 -1.64 1.20 -0.30
N TYR A 67 -0.40 0.71 -0.19
CA TYR A 67 0.43 0.32 -1.32
C TYR A 67 -0.15 -0.88 -2.08
N ARG A 68 -0.54 -1.96 -1.36
CA ARG A 68 -1.21 -3.13 -1.95
C ARG A 68 -2.46 -2.76 -2.72
N LEU A 69 -3.31 -1.92 -2.13
CA LEU A 69 -4.55 -1.47 -2.77
C LEU A 69 -4.31 -0.61 -4.01
N LYS A 70 -3.29 0.27 -3.99
CA LYS A 70 -2.88 1.04 -5.18
C LYS A 70 -2.44 0.11 -6.31
N ARG A 71 -1.62 -0.90 -6.00
CA ARG A 71 -1.20 -1.87 -7.00
C ARG A 71 -2.38 -2.70 -7.54
N ALA A 72 -3.31 -3.08 -6.68
CA ALA A 72 -4.53 -3.77 -7.07
C ALA A 72 -5.36 -2.93 -8.05
N ALA A 73 -5.51 -1.63 -7.78
CA ALA A 73 -6.23 -0.71 -8.66
C ALA A 73 -5.61 -0.63 -10.07
N GLU A 74 -4.28 -0.63 -10.17
CA GLU A 74 -3.57 -0.68 -11.45
C GLU A 74 -3.85 -1.98 -12.22
N LEU A 75 -3.83 -3.13 -11.54
CA LEU A 75 -4.10 -4.44 -12.14
C LEU A 75 -5.56 -4.57 -12.60
N LEU A 76 -6.50 -4.07 -11.79
CA LEU A 76 -7.93 -4.08 -12.13
C LEU A 76 -8.21 -3.21 -13.36
N LYS A 77 -7.64 -2.01 -13.44
CA LYS A 77 -7.75 -1.13 -14.63
C LYS A 77 -7.19 -1.78 -15.89
N LYS A 78 -6.08 -2.52 -15.75
CA LYS A 78 -5.47 -3.28 -16.85
C LYS A 78 -6.19 -4.58 -17.18
N LYS A 79 -7.25 -4.92 -16.44
CA LYS A 79 -7.97 -6.19 -16.54
C LYS A 79 -7.03 -7.41 -16.49
N SER A 80 -6.00 -7.34 -15.64
CA SER A 80 -4.95 -8.35 -15.55
C SER A 80 -5.36 -9.65 -14.84
N GLY A 81 -6.60 -9.74 -14.37
CA GLY A 81 -7.16 -10.91 -13.71
C GLY A 81 -8.54 -10.62 -13.13
N THR A 82 -9.18 -11.63 -12.56
CA THR A 82 -10.40 -11.47 -11.77
C THR A 82 -10.11 -10.71 -10.47
N VAL A 83 -11.13 -10.12 -9.87
CA VAL A 83 -11.03 -9.47 -8.54
C VAL A 83 -10.41 -10.40 -7.50
N LEU A 84 -10.74 -11.70 -7.55
CA LEU A 84 -10.20 -12.71 -6.64
C LEU A 84 -8.70 -12.92 -6.85
N GLU A 85 -8.27 -13.15 -8.10
CA GLU A 85 -6.86 -13.34 -8.46
C GLU A 85 -6.02 -12.12 -8.07
N VAL A 86 -6.49 -10.91 -8.40
CA VAL A 86 -5.80 -9.66 -8.05
C VAL A 86 -5.68 -9.51 -6.52
N SER A 87 -6.69 -9.91 -5.75
CA SER A 87 -6.63 -9.85 -4.29
C SER A 87 -5.49 -10.71 -3.73
N PHE A 88 -5.28 -11.91 -4.28
CA PHE A 88 -4.19 -12.78 -3.87
C PHE A 88 -2.84 -12.30 -4.41
N GLU A 89 -2.79 -11.81 -5.65
CA GLU A 89 -1.57 -11.29 -6.28
C GLU A 89 -0.97 -10.12 -5.50
N VAL A 90 -1.81 -9.27 -4.89
CA VAL A 90 -1.36 -8.15 -4.06
C VAL A 90 -1.24 -8.50 -2.57
N GLY A 91 -1.31 -9.79 -2.21
CA GLY A 91 -1.02 -10.28 -0.86
C GLY A 91 -2.14 -10.13 0.15
N PHE A 92 -3.42 -10.12 -0.27
CA PHE A 92 -4.54 -10.33 0.64
C PHE A 92 -4.90 -11.81 0.69
N SER A 93 -5.05 -12.37 1.89
CA SER A 93 -5.53 -13.76 2.08
C SER A 93 -7.05 -13.88 2.08
N ASN A 94 -7.79 -12.77 2.12
CA ASN A 94 -9.24 -12.75 2.19
C ASN A 94 -9.82 -11.70 1.23
N SER A 95 -10.50 -12.17 0.19
CA SER A 95 -11.12 -11.34 -0.85
C SER A 95 -12.21 -10.39 -0.32
N SER A 96 -13.02 -10.81 0.67
CA SER A 96 -14.03 -9.95 1.29
C SER A 96 -13.40 -8.79 2.07
N TYR A 97 -12.31 -9.06 2.80
CA TYR A 97 -11.54 -8.02 3.49
C TYR A 97 -10.85 -7.07 2.50
N PHE A 98 -10.27 -7.62 1.43
CA PHE A 98 -9.73 -6.84 0.33
C PHE A 98 -10.78 -5.88 -0.24
N ALA A 99 -11.96 -6.38 -0.62
CA ALA A 99 -13.02 -5.57 -1.20
C ALA A 99 -13.49 -4.45 -0.26
N LYS A 100 -13.60 -4.74 1.04
CA LYS A 100 -13.91 -3.73 2.07
C LYS A 100 -12.85 -2.63 2.09
N CYS A 101 -11.57 -2.98 2.24
CA CYS A 101 -10.50 -2.00 2.30
C CYS A 101 -10.31 -1.24 0.99
N PHE A 102 -10.56 -1.88 -0.15
CA PHE A 102 -10.53 -1.24 -1.46
C PHE A 102 -11.64 -0.18 -1.57
N LYS A 103 -12.87 -0.53 -1.18
CA LYS A 103 -13.99 0.42 -1.15
C LYS A 103 -13.77 1.56 -0.17
N GLU A 104 -13.19 1.30 1.01
CA GLU A 104 -12.83 2.36 1.96
C GLU A 104 -11.82 3.36 1.35
N LYS A 105 -10.88 2.87 0.52
CA LYS A 105 -9.81 3.70 -0.07
C LYS A 105 -10.23 4.44 -1.35
N PHE A 106 -10.97 3.77 -2.23
CA PHE A 106 -11.32 4.27 -3.56
C PHE A 106 -12.79 4.67 -3.70
N HIS A 107 -13.59 4.50 -2.64
CA HIS A 107 -15.03 4.77 -2.63
C HIS A 107 -15.85 3.97 -3.66
N GLN A 108 -15.28 2.90 -4.21
CA GLN A 108 -15.86 2.00 -5.21
C GLN A 108 -15.49 0.55 -4.93
N LEU A 109 -16.35 -0.41 -5.29
CA LEU A 109 -16.00 -1.83 -5.20
C LEU A 109 -14.92 -2.18 -6.22
N PRO A 110 -14.05 -3.19 -5.95
CA PRO A 110 -13.06 -3.64 -6.92
C PRO A 110 -13.65 -4.05 -8.28
N SER A 111 -14.83 -4.69 -8.26
CA SER A 111 -15.54 -5.11 -9.47
C SER A 111 -16.03 -3.92 -10.28
N GLU A 112 -16.59 -2.90 -9.60
CA GLU A 112 -17.02 -1.64 -10.24
C GLU A 112 -15.81 -0.91 -10.84
N TYR A 113 -14.71 -0.86 -10.09
CA TYR A 113 -13.45 -0.23 -10.51
C TYR A 113 -12.79 -0.90 -11.72
N GLN A 114 -13.00 -2.21 -11.90
CA GLN A 114 -12.50 -2.95 -13.06
C GLN A 114 -13.33 -2.69 -14.32
N THR A 115 -14.62 -2.41 -14.14
CA THR A 115 -15.56 -2.14 -15.24
C THR A 115 -15.66 -0.67 -15.61
N SER A 116 -15.20 0.24 -14.75
CA SER A 116 -15.20 1.66 -15.06
C SER A 116 -14.29 1.91 -16.26
N GLU A 117 -14.84 2.53 -17.30
CA GLU A 117 -14.05 2.93 -18.46
C GLU A 117 -12.98 3.93 -18.00
N SER A 118 -11.76 3.77 -18.53
CA SER A 118 -10.68 4.71 -18.29
C SER A 118 -11.02 6.03 -18.96
N GLU A 119 -11.78 6.89 -18.29
CA GLU A 119 -11.83 8.32 -18.62
C GLU A 119 -10.62 8.99 -17.96
N TYR A 120 -9.53 9.09 -18.72
CA TYR A 120 -8.54 10.16 -18.62
C TYR A 120 -7.85 10.38 -19.96
#